data_AF-A0A1F9F365-F1
#
_entry.id   AF-A0A1F9F365-F1
#
_cell.length_a   1.000
_cell.length_b   1.000
_cell.length_c   1.000
_cell.angle_alpha   90.00
_cell.angle_beta   90.00
_cell.angle_gamma   90.00
#
_symmetry.space_group_name_H-M   'P 1'
#
loop_
_entity.id
_entity.type
_entity.pdbx_description
1 polymer ?
#
loop_
_entity_poly.entity_id
_entity_poly.type
_entity_poly.pdbx_seq_one_letter_code
_entity_poly.pdbx_strand_id
1 'polypeptide(L)'
;MIKDDRNYHQRLQEFCDCYMETDPKKELEKAAKGISGDPGGNQDELALKFLGLGIFYGASEKAKKISIQRSKDGKVLFTVESRGQYQLPPPSTQLADRIISIARSITHLEEDRGKEPVSLGLRNDRMDITFQFERKGEEESFSILFPEL
;
A
#
# COMPACT_ATOMS: atom_id res chain seq x y z
N MET A 1 -28.15 8.72 -7.81
CA MET A 1 -27.71 7.69 -6.85
C MET A 1 -26.31 8.09 -6.42
N ILE A 2 -26.11 8.27 -5.11
CA ILE A 2 -25.00 9.00 -4.50
C ILE A 2 -23.67 8.37 -4.93
N LYS A 3 -22.77 9.18 -5.51
CA LYS A 3 -21.38 8.80 -5.77
C LYS A 3 -20.77 8.44 -4.43
N ASP A 4 -20.28 7.22 -4.32
CA ASP A 4 -19.43 6.81 -3.21
C ASP A 4 -18.08 7.51 -3.42
N ASP A 5 -18.03 8.81 -3.13
CA ASP A 5 -16.82 9.65 -3.14
C ASP A 5 -15.96 9.24 -1.94
N ARG A 6 -15.49 7.98 -1.95
CA ARG A 6 -14.64 7.43 -0.90
C ARG A 6 -13.38 8.27 -0.87
N ASN A 7 -13.20 9.01 0.22
CA ASN A 7 -11.94 9.67 0.50
C ASN A 7 -10.92 8.58 0.90
N TYR A 8 -10.32 7.94 -0.11
CA TYR A 8 -9.36 6.86 0.09
C TYR A 8 -8.17 7.29 0.96
N HIS A 9 -7.79 8.56 0.90
CA HIS A 9 -6.71 9.08 1.74
C HIS A 9 -7.11 9.11 3.22
N GLN A 10 -8.31 9.62 3.53
CA GLN A 10 -8.86 9.58 4.90
C GLN A 10 -9.03 8.13 5.37
N ARG A 11 -9.59 7.25 4.54
CA ARG A 11 -9.79 5.85 4.90
C ARG A 11 -8.47 5.12 5.15
N LEU A 12 -7.42 5.45 4.38
CA LEU A 12 -6.07 4.94 4.60
C LEU A 12 -5.51 5.37 5.97
N GLN A 13 -5.74 6.62 6.38
CA GLN A 13 -5.33 7.10 7.70
C GLN A 13 -6.03 6.34 8.83
N GLU A 14 -7.35 6.14 8.72
CA GLU A 14 -8.13 5.34 9.67
C GLU A 14 -7.57 3.91 9.81
N PHE A 15 -7.17 3.29 8.69
CA PHE A 15 -6.56 1.98 8.70
C PHE A 15 -5.21 1.95 9.41
N CYS A 16 -4.35 2.94 9.15
CA CYS A 16 -3.09 3.05 9.86
C CYS A 16 -3.32 3.13 11.37
N ASP A 17 -4.29 3.93 11.84
CA ASP A 17 -4.63 4.08 13.26
C ASP A 17 -5.16 2.77 13.89
N CYS A 18 -6.03 2.02 13.19
CA CYS A 18 -6.59 0.76 13.68
C CYS A 18 -5.53 -0.34 13.92
N TYR A 19 -4.45 -0.34 13.16
CA TYR A 19 -3.45 -1.41 13.17
C TYR A 19 -2.15 -1.05 13.93
N MET A 20 -2.04 0.14 14.51
CA MET A 20 -0.83 0.58 15.23
C MET A 20 -0.40 -0.34 16.37
N GLU A 21 -1.34 -1.04 17.01
CA GLU A 21 -1.07 -1.92 18.17
C GLU A 21 -1.03 -3.41 17.78
N THR A 22 -0.96 -3.70 16.49
CA THR A 22 -0.93 -5.07 15.96
C THR A 22 0.48 -5.48 15.50
N ASP A 23 0.63 -6.75 15.12
CA ASP A 23 1.83 -7.25 14.43
C ASP A 23 1.63 -7.03 12.91
N PRO A 24 2.21 -5.95 12.33
CA PRO A 24 1.93 -5.59 10.94
C PRO A 24 2.34 -6.66 9.95
N LYS A 25 3.40 -7.42 10.25
CA LYS A 25 3.86 -8.51 9.38
C LYS A 25 2.82 -9.62 9.32
N LYS A 26 2.32 -10.08 10.47
CA LYS A 26 1.26 -11.10 10.51
C LYS A 26 -0.03 -10.64 9.85
N GLU A 27 -0.41 -9.37 10.02
CA GLU A 27 -1.60 -8.83 9.37
C GLU A 27 -1.42 -8.69 7.86
N LEU A 28 -0.22 -8.35 7.36
CA LEU A 28 0.11 -8.38 5.93
C LEU A 28 -0.01 -9.79 5.37
N GLU A 29 0.49 -10.81 6.07
CA GLU A 29 0.38 -12.21 5.63
C GLU A 29 -1.08 -12.67 5.55
N LYS A 30 -1.94 -12.22 6.46
CA LYS A 30 -3.38 -12.48 6.40
C LYS A 30 -4.04 -11.74 5.24
N ALA A 31 -3.74 -10.46 5.07
CA ALA A 31 -4.28 -9.64 3.99
C ALA A 31 -3.86 -10.18 2.61
N ALA A 32 -2.61 -10.65 2.46
CA ALA A 32 -2.12 -11.32 1.25
C ALA A 32 -2.95 -12.57 0.89
N LYS A 33 -3.51 -13.25 1.89
CA LYS A 33 -4.41 -14.41 1.73
C LYS A 33 -5.88 -14.02 1.53
N GLY A 34 -6.19 -12.74 1.36
CA GLY A 34 -7.56 -12.26 1.14
C GLY A 34 -8.35 -11.99 2.43
N ILE A 35 -7.72 -12.03 3.60
CA ILE A 35 -8.42 -11.88 4.88
C ILE A 35 -8.49 -10.39 5.25
N SER A 36 -9.62 -9.76 4.92
CA SER A 36 -9.87 -8.34 5.22
C SER A 36 -10.22 -8.12 6.70
N GLY A 37 -11.05 -9.00 7.27
CA GLY A 37 -11.71 -8.78 8.56
C GLY A 37 -13.03 -8.01 8.43
N ASP A 38 -13.36 -7.55 7.21
CA ASP A 38 -14.66 -6.98 6.85
C ASP A 38 -15.64 -8.11 6.46
N PRO A 39 -16.79 -8.26 7.15
CA PRO A 39 -17.79 -9.28 6.83
C PRO A 39 -18.36 -9.17 5.40
N GLY A 40 -18.30 -7.98 4.81
CA GLY A 40 -18.80 -7.70 3.46
C GLY A 40 -17.86 -8.11 2.32
N GLY A 41 -16.62 -8.53 2.62
CA GLY A 41 -15.65 -8.94 1.61
C GLY A 41 -15.22 -7.82 0.66
N ASN A 42 -15.32 -6.55 1.08
CA ASN A 42 -15.01 -5.42 0.22
C ASN A 42 -13.53 -5.40 -0.16
N GLN A 43 -13.25 -5.50 -1.47
CA GLN A 43 -11.88 -5.51 -2.01
C GLN A 43 -11.14 -4.19 -1.78
N ASP A 44 -11.85 -3.06 -1.70
CA ASP A 44 -11.23 -1.76 -1.39
C ASP A 44 -10.71 -1.74 0.03
N GLU A 45 -11.50 -2.25 0.98
CA GLU A 45 -11.12 -2.32 2.39
C GLU A 45 -9.91 -3.23 2.57
N LEU A 46 -9.88 -4.36 1.87
CA LEU A 46 -8.71 -5.24 1.85
C LEU A 46 -7.46 -4.56 1.26
N ALA A 47 -7.62 -3.83 0.16
CA ALA A 47 -6.53 -3.11 -0.50
C ALA A 47 -6.00 -1.95 0.37
N LEU A 48 -6.89 -1.18 0.98
CA LEU A 48 -6.55 -0.11 1.92
C LEU A 48 -5.88 -0.66 3.17
N LYS A 49 -6.39 -1.76 3.73
CA LYS A 49 -5.73 -2.49 4.83
C LYS A 49 -4.32 -2.88 4.45
N PHE A 50 -4.14 -3.52 3.28
CA PHE A 50 -2.82 -3.95 2.82
C PHE A 50 -1.87 -2.75 2.64
N LEU A 51 -2.35 -1.66 2.03
CA LEU A 51 -1.59 -0.43 1.83
C LEU A 51 -1.16 0.19 3.16
N GLY A 52 -2.10 0.37 4.10
CA GLY A 52 -1.84 0.93 5.43
C GLY A 52 -0.87 0.07 6.25
N LEU A 53 -1.06 -1.24 6.25
CA LEU A 53 -0.12 -2.17 6.91
C LEU A 53 1.27 -2.15 6.26
N GLY A 54 1.35 -2.01 4.93
CA GLY A 54 2.62 -1.86 4.22
C GLY A 54 3.36 -0.60 4.66
N ILE A 55 2.65 0.53 4.74
CA ILE A 55 3.19 1.79 5.24
C ILE A 55 3.70 1.64 6.68
N PHE A 56 2.87 1.09 7.57
CA PHE A 56 3.22 0.93 8.98
C PHE A 56 4.40 -0.03 9.17
N TYR A 57 4.40 -1.16 8.44
CA TYR A 57 5.50 -2.11 8.45
C TYR A 57 6.82 -1.45 8.01
N GLY A 58 6.82 -0.72 6.88
CA GLY A 58 8.02 -0.06 6.39
C GLY A 58 8.55 1.00 7.35
N ALA A 59 7.67 1.79 7.95
CA ALA A 59 8.05 2.74 8.99
C ALA A 59 8.68 2.04 10.20
N SER A 60 8.07 0.95 10.69
CA SER A 60 8.56 0.17 11.82
C SER A 60 9.93 -0.49 11.56
N GLU A 61 10.19 -0.90 10.31
CA GLU A 61 11.43 -1.52 9.87
C GLU A 61 12.51 -0.50 9.49
N LYS A 62 12.20 0.81 9.55
CA LYS A 62 13.04 1.88 9.01
C LYS A 62 13.43 1.59 7.55
N ALA A 63 12.46 1.11 6.77
CA ALA A 63 12.65 0.80 5.37
C ALA A 63 12.98 2.09 4.61
N LYS A 64 13.79 1.98 3.57
CA LYS A 64 13.94 3.00 2.54
C LYS A 64 12.80 2.94 1.54
N LYS A 65 12.38 1.71 1.21
CA LYS A 65 11.42 1.45 0.15
C LYS A 65 10.63 0.18 0.42
N ILE A 66 9.33 0.23 0.12
CA ILE A 66 8.48 -0.93 -0.06
C ILE A 66 7.96 -0.92 -1.50
N SER A 67 7.88 -2.08 -2.15
CA SER A 67 7.45 -2.17 -3.54
C SER A 67 6.54 -3.36 -3.80
N ILE A 68 5.44 -3.11 -4.51
CA ILE A 68 4.61 -4.12 -5.16
C ILE A 68 4.90 -4.04 -6.65
N GLN A 69 5.31 -5.16 -7.24
CA GLN A 69 5.63 -5.26 -8.66
C GLN A 69 4.77 -6.34 -9.30
N ARG A 70 4.10 -6.00 -10.39
CA ARG A 70 3.35 -6.94 -11.22
C ARG A 70 4.07 -7.07 -12.56
N SER A 71 4.47 -8.28 -12.92
CA SER A 71 5.03 -8.58 -14.24
C SER A 71 3.94 -8.90 -15.26
N LYS A 72 4.32 -8.91 -16.54
CA LYS A 72 3.44 -9.23 -17.67
C LYS A 72 2.72 -10.59 -17.59
N ASP A 73 3.33 -11.57 -16.93
CA ASP A 73 2.77 -12.91 -16.71
C ASP A 73 1.83 -12.97 -15.49
N GLY A 74 1.54 -11.83 -14.86
CA GLY A 74 0.64 -11.73 -13.71
C GLY A 74 1.29 -12.10 -12.37
N LYS A 75 2.58 -12.42 -12.34
CA LYS A 75 3.31 -12.67 -11.09
C LYS A 75 3.47 -11.37 -10.31
N VAL A 76 3.21 -11.44 -9.00
CA VAL A 76 3.35 -10.32 -8.08
C VAL A 76 4.53 -10.56 -7.15
N LEU A 77 5.35 -9.53 -6.94
CA LEU A 77 6.39 -9.48 -5.93
C LEU A 77 6.09 -8.39 -4.92
N PHE A 78 6.35 -8.66 -3.64
CA PHE A 78 6.27 -7.69 -2.57
C PHE A 78 7.61 -7.62 -1.85
N THR A 79 8.34 -6.53 -2.06
CA THR A 79 9.74 -6.35 -1.64
C THR A 79 9.85 -5.24 -0.61
N VAL A 80 10.70 -5.46 0.39
CA VAL A 80 11.05 -4.48 1.42
C VAL A 80 12.56 -4.26 1.39
N GLU A 81 12.96 -3.00 1.32
CA GLU A 81 14.36 -2.56 1.38
C GLU A 81 14.55 -1.77 2.67
N SER A 82 15.22 -2.37 3.66
CA SER A 82 15.60 -1.74 4.93
C SER A 82 17.12 -1.86 5.15
N ARG A 83 17.56 -2.54 6.23
CA ARG A 83 18.99 -2.88 6.44
C ARG A 83 19.50 -3.88 5.39
N GLY A 84 18.59 -4.61 4.75
CA GLY A 84 18.84 -5.46 3.60
C GLY A 84 17.58 -5.51 2.74
N GLN A 85 17.59 -6.35 1.71
CA GLN A 85 16.45 -6.55 0.82
C GLN A 85 15.85 -7.93 1.03
N TYR A 86 14.54 -7.99 1.25
CA TYR A 86 13.81 -9.26 1.41
C TYR A 86 12.41 -9.17 0.83
N GLN A 87 11.77 -10.33 0.68
CA GLN A 87 10.40 -10.44 0.19
C GLN A 87 9.46 -10.85 1.31
N LEU A 88 8.27 -10.28 1.30
CA LEU A 88 7.13 -10.74 2.09
C LEU A 88 6.14 -11.44 1.15
N PRO A 89 5.19 -12.24 1.70
CA PRO A 89 4.15 -12.85 0.88
C PRO A 89 3.42 -11.80 0.02
N PRO A 90 3.42 -11.93 -1.32
CA PRO A 90 2.81 -10.95 -2.19
C PRO A 90 1.28 -11.03 -2.12
N PRO A 91 0.57 -9.92 -2.35
CA PRO A 91 -0.87 -9.96 -2.58
C PRO A 91 -1.18 -10.70 -3.89
N SER A 92 -2.44 -11.14 -4.05
CA SER A 92 -2.91 -11.65 -5.35
C SER A 92 -2.83 -10.55 -6.42
N THR A 93 -2.80 -10.93 -7.70
CA THR A 93 -2.76 -9.97 -8.82
C THR A 93 -3.93 -8.97 -8.76
N GLN A 94 -5.14 -9.46 -8.46
CA GLN A 94 -6.35 -8.63 -8.34
C GLN A 94 -6.22 -7.61 -7.19
N LEU A 95 -5.67 -8.05 -6.05
CA LEU A 95 -5.44 -7.17 -4.90
C LEU A 95 -4.33 -6.16 -5.19
N ALA A 96 -3.24 -6.58 -5.86
CA ALA A 96 -2.17 -5.69 -6.29
C ALA A 96 -2.69 -4.58 -7.21
N ASP A 97 -3.47 -4.94 -8.24
CA ASP A 97 -4.09 -3.98 -9.16
C ASP A 97 -4.98 -2.99 -8.41
N ARG A 98 -5.74 -3.47 -7.40
CA ARG A 98 -6.59 -2.59 -6.60
C ARG A 98 -5.81 -1.66 -5.69
N ILE A 99 -4.74 -2.15 -5.05
CA ILE A 99 -3.83 -1.32 -4.23
C ILE A 99 -3.25 -0.19 -5.09
N ILE A 100 -2.73 -0.52 -6.28
CA ILE A 100 -2.12 0.46 -7.19
C ILE A 100 -3.18 1.49 -7.65
N SER A 101 -4.37 1.04 -8.01
CA SER A 101 -5.49 1.91 -8.41
C SER A 101 -5.90 2.88 -7.30
N ILE A 102 -5.99 2.41 -6.05
CA ILE A 102 -6.30 3.25 -4.89
C ILE A 102 -5.16 4.25 -4.63
N ALA A 103 -3.91 3.81 -4.67
CA ALA A 103 -2.75 4.69 -4.47
C ALA A 103 -2.70 5.81 -5.52
N ARG A 104 -2.97 5.50 -6.80
CA ARG A 104 -3.08 6.52 -7.86
C ARG A 104 -4.25 7.49 -7.63
N SER A 105 -5.38 6.98 -7.13
CA SER A 105 -6.54 7.81 -6.81
C SER A 105 -6.26 8.78 -5.67
N ILE A 106 -5.46 8.37 -4.68
CA ILE A 106 -5.00 9.24 -3.57
C ILE A 106 -4.12 10.38 -4.09
N THR A 107 -3.25 10.09 -5.07
CA THR A 107 -2.29 11.08 -5.58
C THR A 107 -2.79 11.85 -6.81
N HIS A 108 -3.94 11.48 -7.36
CA HIS A 108 -4.45 11.97 -8.65
C HIS A 108 -3.45 11.82 -9.81
N LEU A 109 -2.55 10.82 -9.75
CA LEU A 109 -1.52 10.61 -10.77
C LEU A 109 -2.03 9.70 -11.89
N GLU A 110 -2.31 10.30 -13.04
CA GLU A 110 -2.82 9.61 -14.22
C GLU A 110 -1.69 9.10 -15.14
N GLU A 111 -0.48 9.67 -15.05
CA GLU A 111 0.64 9.27 -15.89
C GLU A 111 1.18 7.88 -15.56
N ASP A 112 1.75 7.22 -16.56
CA ASP A 112 2.39 5.91 -16.40
C ASP A 112 3.55 5.95 -15.40
N ARG A 113 4.22 7.10 -15.24
CA ARG A 113 5.33 7.28 -14.30
C ARG A 113 5.22 8.60 -13.56
N GLY A 114 5.46 8.58 -12.27
CA GLY A 114 5.47 9.79 -11.44
C GLY A 114 5.78 9.49 -9.99
N LYS A 115 5.99 10.56 -9.22
CA LYS A 115 6.22 10.52 -7.78
C LYS A 115 5.41 11.62 -7.13
N GLU A 116 4.60 11.28 -6.15
CA GLU A 116 3.78 12.24 -5.43
C GLU A 116 3.97 12.09 -3.92
N PRO A 117 4.21 13.20 -3.18
CA PRO A 117 4.27 13.16 -1.73
C PRO A 117 2.89 12.88 -1.15
N VAL A 118 2.82 12.03 -0.13
CA VAL A 118 1.61 11.70 0.60
C VAL A 118 1.86 11.92 2.09
N SER A 119 1.11 12.84 2.68
CA SER A 119 1.14 13.12 4.11
C SER A 119 0.13 12.25 4.84
N LEU A 120 0.57 11.56 5.88
CA LEU A 120 -0.28 10.72 6.71
C LEU A 120 -0.26 11.24 8.14
N GLY A 121 -1.44 11.63 8.64
CA GLY A 121 -1.65 11.80 10.07
C GLY A 121 -1.72 10.42 10.73
N LEU A 122 -0.94 10.22 11.78
CA LEU A 122 -0.91 9.01 12.59
C LEU A 122 -1.08 9.41 14.06
N ARG A 123 -2.31 9.35 14.58
CA ARG A 123 -2.69 9.94 15.88
C ARG A 123 -2.18 11.38 16.05
N ASN A 124 -1.14 11.58 16.87
CA ASN A 124 -0.56 12.89 17.20
C ASN A 124 0.73 13.20 16.41
N ASP A 125 1.11 12.34 15.47
CA ASP A 125 2.31 12.47 14.65
C ASP A 125 1.95 12.56 13.16
N ARG A 126 2.92 12.97 12.35
CA ARG A 126 2.79 13.05 10.89
C ARG A 126 3.97 12.35 10.24
N MET A 127 3.66 11.50 9.27
CA MET A 127 4.67 10.89 8.40
C MET A 127 4.44 11.34 6.96
N ASP A 128 5.48 11.91 6.35
CA ASP A 128 5.49 12.22 4.93
C ASP A 128 6.24 11.11 4.18
N ILE A 129 5.54 10.42 3.29
CA ILE A 129 6.09 9.39 2.40
C ILE A 129 5.94 9.84 0.95
N THR A 130 6.59 9.16 0.02
CA THR A 130 6.39 9.39 -1.42
C THR A 130 5.86 8.15 -2.09
N PHE A 131 4.75 8.28 -2.80
CA PHE A 131 4.26 7.24 -3.70
C PHE A 131 4.95 7.38 -5.05
N GLN A 132 5.57 6.30 -5.52
CA GLN A 132 6.22 6.22 -6.82
C GLN A 132 5.51 5.17 -7.67
N PHE A 133 5.17 5.56 -8.91
CA PHE A 133 4.55 4.69 -9.88
C PHE A 133 5.45 4.54 -11.10
N GLU A 134 5.58 3.32 -11.59
CA GLU A 134 6.26 3.01 -12.84
C GLU A 134 5.49 1.94 -13.63
N ARG A 135 4.87 2.34 -14.74
CA ARG A 135 4.32 1.43 -15.73
C ARG A 135 5.23 1.33 -16.96
N LYS A 136 5.44 0.11 -17.45
CA LYS A 136 6.22 -0.21 -18.66
C LYS A 136 5.50 -1.33 -19.42
N GLY A 137 4.65 -0.94 -20.37
CA GLY A 137 3.78 -1.89 -21.07
C GLY A 137 2.81 -2.55 -20.09
N GLU A 138 2.84 -3.88 -19.99
CA GLU A 138 1.98 -4.66 -19.09
C GLU A 138 2.54 -4.77 -17.65
N GLU A 139 3.79 -4.37 -17.45
CA GLU A 139 4.44 -4.36 -16.14
C GLU A 139 4.08 -3.08 -15.39
N GLU A 140 3.75 -3.21 -14.10
CA GLU A 140 3.47 -2.06 -13.24
C GLU A 140 4.10 -2.26 -11.87
N SER A 141 4.79 -1.22 -11.41
CA SER A 141 5.42 -1.15 -10.09
C SER A 141 4.85 0.04 -9.33
N PHE A 142 4.41 -0.23 -8.11
CA PHE A 142 4.10 0.78 -7.12
C PHE A 142 5.08 0.68 -5.97
N SER A 143 5.60 1.81 -5.52
CA SER A 143 6.54 1.88 -4.42
C SER A 143 6.19 2.98 -3.44
N ILE A 144 6.41 2.69 -2.16
CA ILE A 144 6.36 3.67 -1.08
C ILE A 144 7.80 3.95 -0.69
N LEU A 145 8.22 5.19 -0.85
CA LEU A 145 9.52 5.67 -0.38
C LEU A 145 9.33 6.33 0.97
N PHE A 146 10.16 5.93 1.92
CA PHE A 146 10.15 6.46 3.28
C PHE A 146 11.26 7.50 3.45
N PRO A 147 11.09 8.46 4.36
CA PRO A 147 12.12 9.45 4.65
C PRO A 147 13.37 8.77 5.23
N GLU A 148 14.54 9.32 4.94
CA GLU A 148 15.78 8.92 5.61
C GLU A 148 15.71 9.38 7.08
N LEU A 149 15.99 8.45 8.00
CA LEU A 149 16.00 8.66 9.46
C LEU A 149 17.40 8.95 10.00
#